data_AF-A0A8B4S9N1-F1
#
_entry.id   AF-A0A8B4S9N1-F1
#
_cell.length_a   1.000
_cell.length_b   1.000
_cell.length_c   1.000
_cell.angle_alpha   90.00
_cell.angle_beta   90.00
_cell.angle_gamma   90.00
#
_symmetry.space_group_name_H-M   'P 1'
#
loop_
_entity.id
_entity.type
_entity.pdbx_description
1 polymer ?
#
loop_
_entity_poly.entity_id
_entity_poly.type
_entity_poly.pdbx_seq_one_letter_code
_entity_poly.pdbx_strand_id
1 'polypeptide(L)'
;MPDLNRITLVIENLPDGHAQVHVDIPSPRPGMRLETAAHALAIDAVGWLGKQPAVKGFLYGMAPPEKAAAPVIPPLTAELKKILGLMCFQCVTFAEALRMGGHDVPRKAEEEQAAVLHWMLTHYLTHGDDWRTNAIHDVDRMRAHWMARTEGAAA
;
A
#
# COMPACT_ATOMS: atom_id res chain seq x y z
N MET A 1 27.16 -2.73 -13.12
CA MET A 1 27.01 -4.20 -13.17
C MET A 1 25.56 -4.46 -13.53
N PRO A 2 25.23 -5.28 -14.55
CA PRO A 2 23.84 -5.58 -14.88
C PRO A 2 23.12 -6.15 -13.65
N ASP A 3 21.86 -5.79 -13.47
CA ASP A 3 21.02 -6.23 -12.34
C ASP A 3 20.57 -7.68 -12.59
N LEU A 4 21.43 -8.62 -12.19
CA LEU A 4 21.27 -10.06 -12.43
C LEU A 4 20.41 -10.71 -11.34
N ASN A 5 19.11 -10.41 -11.37
CA ASN A 5 18.16 -10.95 -10.39
C ASN A 5 17.62 -12.35 -10.75
N ARG A 6 18.14 -12.99 -11.80
CA ARG A 6 17.73 -14.34 -12.21
C ARG A 6 18.86 -15.14 -12.84
N ILE A 7 18.98 -16.40 -12.42
CA ILE A 7 19.83 -17.42 -13.05
C ILE A 7 18.92 -18.53 -13.60
N THR A 8 19.08 -18.86 -14.89
CA THR A 8 18.39 -20.00 -15.52
C THR A 8 19.40 -21.11 -15.82
N LEU A 9 19.13 -22.31 -15.29
CA LEU A 9 19.86 -23.53 -15.61
C LEU A 9 19.15 -24.26 -16.74
N VAL A 10 19.87 -24.59 -17.81
CA VAL A 10 19.35 -25.39 -18.92
C VAL A 10 19.91 -26.80 -18.80
N ILE A 11 19.02 -27.77 -18.58
CA ILE A 11 19.34 -29.20 -18.48
C ILE A 11 18.81 -29.88 -19.75
N GLU A 12 19.70 -30.45 -20.54
CA GLU A 12 19.35 -31.28 -21.70
C GLU A 12 19.50 -32.74 -21.29
N ASN A 13 18.41 -33.51 -21.28
CA ASN A 13 18.51 -34.91 -20.84
C ASN A 13 18.00 -35.94 -21.86
N LEU A 14 17.47 -35.51 -23.01
CA LEU A 14 17.07 -36.37 -24.14
C LEU A 14 17.10 -35.54 -25.45
N PRO A 15 17.17 -36.17 -26.64
CA PRO A 15 17.34 -35.49 -27.94
C PRO A 15 16.41 -34.29 -28.18
N ASP A 16 15.23 -34.29 -27.55
CA ASP A 16 14.20 -33.25 -27.70
C ASP A 16 13.68 -32.67 -26.35
N GLY A 17 14.29 -33.02 -25.22
CA GLY A 17 13.81 -32.67 -23.88
C GLY A 17 14.72 -31.67 -23.15
N HIS A 18 14.22 -30.45 -22.92
CA HIS A 18 14.88 -29.44 -22.09
C HIS A 18 14.11 -29.20 -20.79
N ALA A 19 14.82 -29.20 -19.66
CA ALA A 19 14.29 -28.73 -18.38
C ALA A 19 15.00 -27.42 -17.99
N GLN A 20 14.22 -26.43 -17.54
CA GLN A 20 14.72 -25.13 -17.10
C GLN A 20 14.45 -24.93 -15.61
N VAL A 21 15.49 -24.63 -14.83
CA VAL A 21 15.36 -24.24 -13.42
C VAL A 21 15.66 -22.76 -13.29
N HIS A 22 14.74 -22.01 -12.70
CA HIS A 22 14.85 -20.58 -12.48
C HIS A 22 15.15 -20.31 -11.00
N VAL A 23 16.19 -19.53 -10.73
CA VAL A 23 16.52 -19.04 -9.39
C VAL A 23 16.43 -17.52 -9.41
N ASP A 24 15.45 -16.97 -8.70
CA ASP A 24 15.32 -15.53 -8.50
C ASP A 24 16.22 -15.09 -7.33
N ILE A 25 17.10 -14.14 -7.60
CA ILE A 25 18.01 -13.55 -6.62
C ILE A 25 17.43 -12.20 -6.19
N PRO A 26 17.19 -11.98 -4.89
CA PRO A 26 16.58 -10.73 -4.43
C PRO A 26 17.51 -9.54 -4.69
N SER A 27 16.97 -8.45 -5.23
CA SER A 27 17.75 -7.26 -5.56
C SER A 27 18.43 -6.68 -4.31
N PRO A 28 19.74 -6.32 -4.38
CA PRO A 28 20.44 -5.74 -3.24
C PRO A 28 19.90 -4.33 -2.95
N ARG A 29 19.38 -4.11 -1.74
CA ARG A 29 18.96 -2.79 -1.28
C ARG A 29 20.19 -1.90 -0.95
N PRO A 30 20.10 -0.57 -1.02
CA PRO A 30 21.19 0.30 -0.58
C PRO A 30 21.60 -0.01 0.87
N GLY A 31 22.88 -0.34 1.10
CA GLY A 31 23.41 -0.77 2.40
C GLY A 31 23.37 -2.27 2.68
N MET A 32 22.83 -3.07 1.76
CA MET A 32 22.77 -4.53 1.86
C MET A 32 24.10 -5.13 1.39
N ARG A 33 24.86 -5.81 2.27
CA ARG A 33 25.96 -6.69 1.84
C ARG A 33 25.35 -7.84 1.05
N LEU A 34 25.94 -8.18 -0.11
CA LEU A 34 25.52 -9.23 -1.05
C LEU A 34 25.48 -10.67 -0.46
N GLU A 35 25.67 -10.84 0.85
CA GLU A 35 25.89 -12.11 1.51
C GLU A 35 24.83 -12.35 2.59
N THR A 36 23.54 -12.40 2.23
CA THR A 36 22.62 -13.14 3.10
C THR A 36 22.93 -14.63 2.97
N ALA A 37 22.70 -15.44 4.01
CA ALA A 37 22.90 -16.89 3.93
C ALA A 37 22.12 -17.53 2.76
N ALA A 38 20.97 -16.95 2.39
CA ALA A 38 20.19 -17.36 1.22
C ALA A 38 20.91 -17.08 -0.11
N HIS A 39 21.62 -15.95 -0.25
CA HIS A 39 22.44 -15.66 -1.43
C HIS A 39 23.62 -16.63 -1.55
N ALA A 40 24.34 -16.87 -0.43
CA ALA A 40 25.45 -17.81 -0.40
C ALA A 40 24.98 -19.23 -0.77
N LEU A 41 23.86 -19.69 -0.19
CA LEU A 41 23.27 -20.99 -0.49
C LEU A 41 22.83 -21.10 -1.96
N ALA A 42 22.24 -20.04 -2.52
CA ALA A 42 21.85 -20.01 -3.93
C ALA A 42 23.08 -20.11 -4.85
N ILE A 43 24.16 -19.39 -4.55
CA ILE A 43 25.42 -19.44 -5.30
C ILE A 43 26.06 -20.83 -5.20
N ASP A 44 26.09 -21.43 -4.01
CA ASP A 44 26.63 -22.78 -3.80
C ASP A 44 25.81 -23.83 -4.54
N ALA A 45 24.47 -23.74 -4.50
CA ALA A 45 23.57 -24.63 -5.23
C ALA A 45 23.79 -24.52 -6.76
N VAL A 46 23.90 -23.29 -7.27
CA VAL A 46 24.23 -23.01 -8.68
C VAL A 46 25.61 -23.56 -9.05
N GLY A 47 26.61 -23.38 -8.18
CA GLY A 47 27.97 -23.89 -8.38
C GLY A 47 28.07 -25.42 -8.37
N TRP A 48 27.24 -26.11 -7.55
CA TRP A 48 27.13 -27.57 -7.58
C TRP A 48 26.37 -28.07 -8.81
N LEU A 49 25.30 -27.37 -9.23
CA LEU A 49 24.51 -27.71 -10.41
C LEU A 49 25.32 -27.58 -11.71
N GLY A 50 26.17 -26.55 -11.83
CA GLY A 50 27.07 -26.41 -12.99
C GLY A 50 28.10 -27.52 -13.17
N LYS A 51 28.33 -28.35 -12.15
CA LYS A 51 29.25 -29.50 -12.21
C LYS A 51 28.54 -30.79 -12.66
N GLN A 52 27.23 -30.78 -12.83
CA GLN A 52 26.47 -31.97 -13.24
C GLN A 52 26.68 -32.23 -14.75
N PRO A 53 26.87 -33.49 -15.17
CA PRO A 53 27.15 -33.84 -16.57
C PRO A 53 25.99 -33.52 -17.53
N ALA A 54 24.78 -33.35 -17.01
CA ALA A 54 23.58 -32.99 -17.78
C ALA A 54 23.39 -31.47 -17.95
N VAL A 55 24.23 -30.63 -17.33
CA VAL A 55 24.12 -29.18 -17.42
C VAL A 55 25.06 -28.66 -18.52
N LYS A 56 24.48 -28.00 -19.52
CA LYS A 56 25.22 -27.44 -20.67
C LYS A 56 25.73 -26.02 -20.44
N GLY A 57 25.13 -25.29 -19.50
CA GLY A 57 25.55 -23.94 -19.16
C GLY A 57 24.51 -23.15 -18.36
N PHE A 58 24.85 -21.89 -18.08
CA PHE A 58 24.00 -20.94 -17.38
C PHE A 58 23.59 -19.81 -18.31
N LEU A 59 22.33 -19.39 -18.21
CA LEU A 59 21.85 -18.16 -18.83
C LEU A 59 21.55 -17.14 -17.73
N TYR A 60 22.13 -15.96 -17.90
CA TYR A 60 21.89 -14.80 -17.03
C TYR A 60 20.93 -13.87 -17.75
N GLY A 61 19.87 -13.47 -17.06
CA GLY A 61 18.86 -12.59 -17.63
C GLY A 61 18.13 -11.80 -16.55
N MET A 62 17.41 -10.77 -16.96
CA MET A 62 16.47 -10.11 -16.06
C MET A 62 15.26 -11.03 -15.87
N ALA A 63 14.76 -11.12 -14.64
CA ALA A 63 13.44 -11.68 -14.42
C ALA A 63 12.42 -10.89 -15.28
N PRO A 64 11.49 -11.56 -15.98
CA PRO A 64 10.34 -10.89 -16.56
C PRO A 64 9.68 -10.05 -15.46
N PRO A 65 9.20 -8.83 -15.78
CA PRO A 65 8.46 -8.06 -14.80
C PRO A 65 7.35 -8.95 -14.26
N GLU A 66 7.34 -9.17 -12.94
CA GLU A 66 6.23 -9.83 -12.29
C GLU A 66 4.98 -9.07 -12.73
N LYS A 67 4.03 -9.75 -13.35
CA LYS A 67 2.80 -9.14 -13.82
C LYS A 67 2.02 -8.75 -12.56
N ALA A 68 2.30 -7.57 -12.04
CA ALA A 68 1.62 -7.02 -10.89
C ALA A 68 0.14 -7.14 -11.18
N ALA A 69 -0.58 -7.87 -10.32
CA ALA A 69 -2.02 -7.95 -10.42
C ALA A 69 -2.56 -6.52 -10.47
N ALA A 70 -3.46 -6.26 -11.42
CA ALA A 70 -4.09 -4.95 -11.50
C ALA A 70 -4.68 -4.60 -10.12
N PRO A 71 -4.53 -3.35 -9.65
CA PRO A 71 -5.07 -2.96 -8.36
C PRO A 71 -6.57 -3.26 -8.34
N VAL A 72 -7.01 -3.99 -7.31
CA VAL A 72 -8.44 -4.25 -7.09
C VAL A 72 -9.06 -2.93 -6.64
N ILE A 73 -9.88 -2.32 -7.50
CA ILE A 73 -10.65 -1.12 -7.16
C ILE A 73 -11.94 -1.59 -6.48
N PRO A 74 -12.20 -1.21 -5.21
CA PRO A 74 -13.43 -1.58 -4.54
C PRO A 74 -14.67 -1.03 -5.26
N PRO A 75 -15.84 -1.69 -5.15
CA PRO A 75 -17.07 -1.18 -5.73
C PRO A 75 -17.40 0.24 -5.24
N LEU A 76 -17.77 1.12 -6.17
CA LEU A 76 -18.24 2.47 -5.86
C LEU A 76 -19.70 2.42 -5.36
N THR A 77 -19.86 2.13 -4.06
CA THR A 77 -21.17 2.01 -3.40
C THR A 77 -21.95 3.33 -3.43
N ALA A 78 -23.27 3.27 -3.21
CA ALA A 78 -24.10 4.47 -3.12
C ALA A 78 -23.62 5.43 -2.02
N GLU A 79 -23.07 4.87 -0.95
CA GLU A 79 -22.51 5.59 0.18
C GLU A 79 -21.21 6.30 -0.17
N LEU A 80 -20.30 5.57 -0.82
CA LEU A 80 -19.04 6.13 -1.28
C LEU A 80 -19.26 7.24 -2.32
N LYS A 81 -20.29 7.13 -3.19
CA LYS A 81 -20.70 8.21 -4.11
C LYS A 81 -21.13 9.47 -3.38
N LYS A 82 -21.88 9.33 -2.27
CA LYS A 82 -22.34 10.48 -1.49
C LYS A 82 -21.16 11.17 -0.80
N ILE A 83 -20.25 10.40 -0.23
CA ILE A 83 -19.04 10.93 0.43
C ILE A 83 -18.18 11.65 -0.62
N LEU A 84 -17.73 10.94 -1.66
CA LEU A 84 -16.83 11.49 -2.67
C LEU A 84 -17.48 12.58 -3.55
N GLY A 85 -18.81 12.66 -3.57
CA GLY A 85 -19.57 13.67 -4.30
C GLY A 85 -19.80 14.97 -3.53
N LEU A 86 -19.33 15.10 -2.29
CA LEU A 86 -19.44 16.34 -1.52
C LEU A 86 -18.66 17.47 -2.19
N MET A 87 -19.33 18.59 -2.43
CA MET A 87 -18.70 19.81 -2.94
C MET A 87 -18.05 20.59 -1.80
N CYS A 88 -16.99 21.36 -2.09
CA CYS A 88 -16.22 22.10 -1.09
C CYS A 88 -17.09 23.06 -0.24
N PHE A 89 -18.07 23.73 -0.84
CA PHE A 89 -18.99 24.62 -0.13
C PHE A 89 -19.96 23.89 0.82
N GLN A 90 -20.10 22.57 0.71
CA GLN A 90 -20.89 21.75 1.63
C GLN A 90 -20.07 21.30 2.86
N CYS A 91 -18.76 21.55 2.87
CA CYS A 91 -17.84 21.02 3.88
C CYS A 91 -17.59 21.96 5.07
N VAL A 92 -17.99 23.24 4.96
CA VAL A 92 -17.66 24.29 5.96
C VAL A 92 -18.08 23.90 7.38
N THR A 93 -19.33 23.47 7.57
CA THR A 93 -19.86 23.13 8.91
C THR A 93 -19.20 21.90 9.52
N PHE A 94 -18.77 20.95 8.69
CA PHE A 94 -18.00 19.78 9.13
C PHE A 94 -16.56 20.17 9.49
N ALA A 95 -15.92 21.01 8.67
CA ALA A 95 -14.57 21.51 8.94
C ALA A 95 -14.53 22.34 10.25
N GLU A 96 -15.57 23.12 10.54
CA GLU A 96 -15.73 23.79 11.83
C GLU A 96 -15.84 22.79 12.99
N ALA A 97 -16.63 21.73 12.84
CA ALA A 97 -16.72 20.67 13.85
C ALA A 97 -15.37 19.98 14.10
N LEU A 98 -14.63 19.65 13.04
CA LEU A 98 -13.29 19.08 13.16
C LEU A 98 -12.34 20.02 13.93
N ARG A 99 -12.36 21.32 13.66
CA ARG A 99 -11.57 22.30 14.43
C ARG A 99 -12.00 22.37 15.89
N MET A 100 -13.30 22.29 16.19
CA MET A 100 -13.82 22.22 17.56
C MET A 100 -13.32 20.96 18.29
N GLY A 101 -13.14 19.86 17.56
CA GLY A 101 -12.50 18.63 18.02
C GLY A 101 -10.98 18.71 18.20
N GLY A 102 -10.35 19.84 17.86
CA GLY A 102 -8.91 20.05 17.98
C GLY A 102 -8.09 19.62 16.74
N HIS A 103 -8.74 19.30 15.62
CA HIS A 103 -8.04 19.01 14.38
C HIS A 103 -7.53 20.30 13.70
N ASP A 104 -6.31 20.25 13.17
CA ASP A 104 -5.77 21.33 12.35
C ASP A 104 -6.33 21.24 10.93
N VAL A 105 -7.30 22.10 10.61
CA VAL A 105 -7.95 22.17 9.29
C VAL A 105 -7.78 23.60 8.74
N PRO A 106 -6.98 23.81 7.68
CA PRO A 106 -6.82 25.14 7.08
C PRO A 106 -8.15 25.72 6.56
N ARG A 107 -8.32 27.05 6.60
CA ARG A 107 -9.52 27.76 6.10
C ARG A 107 -9.44 28.01 4.58
N LYS A 108 -9.16 26.96 3.83
CA LYS A 108 -9.13 26.97 2.37
C LYS A 108 -10.07 25.87 1.88
N ALA A 109 -10.94 26.17 0.92
CA ALA A 109 -12.07 25.32 0.55
C ALA A 109 -11.65 23.89 0.16
N GLU A 110 -10.55 23.73 -0.58
CA GLU A 110 -10.02 22.43 -0.98
C GLU A 110 -9.45 21.64 0.20
N GLU A 111 -8.83 22.34 1.17
CA GLU A 111 -8.27 21.71 2.38
C GLU A 111 -9.40 21.28 3.33
N GLU A 112 -10.44 22.10 3.47
CA GLU A 112 -11.64 21.74 4.22
C GLU A 112 -12.33 20.53 3.62
N GLN A 113 -12.50 20.49 2.29
CA GLN A 113 -13.07 19.34 1.60
C GLN A 113 -12.22 18.08 1.82
N ALA A 114 -10.89 18.17 1.65
CA ALA A 114 -9.99 17.03 1.83
C ALA A 114 -10.08 16.46 3.26
N ALA A 115 -10.06 17.32 4.29
CA ALA A 115 -10.19 16.90 5.68
C ALA A 115 -11.53 16.22 5.96
N VAL A 116 -12.63 16.78 5.45
CA VAL A 116 -13.98 16.25 5.63
C VAL A 116 -14.15 14.91 4.90
N LEU A 117 -13.67 14.78 3.66
CA LEU A 117 -13.70 13.53 2.91
C LEU A 117 -12.88 12.45 3.61
N HIS A 118 -11.68 12.77 4.07
CA HIS A 118 -10.83 11.84 4.82
C HIS A 118 -11.53 11.36 6.11
N TRP A 119 -12.14 12.27 6.85
CA TRP A 119 -12.89 11.94 8.06
C TRP A 119 -14.12 11.05 7.78
N MET A 120 -14.94 11.39 6.79
CA MET A 120 -16.11 10.56 6.41
C MET A 120 -15.70 9.19 5.87
N LEU A 121 -14.65 9.12 5.05
CA LEU A 121 -14.12 7.84 4.57
C LEU A 121 -13.60 6.98 5.72
N THR A 122 -12.94 7.58 6.71
CA THR A 122 -12.49 6.85 7.90
C THR A 122 -13.67 6.21 8.63
N HIS A 123 -14.75 6.96 8.86
CA HIS A 123 -15.98 6.42 9.45
C HIS A 123 -16.60 5.32 8.60
N TYR A 124 -16.69 5.50 7.28
CA TYR A 124 -17.23 4.50 6.35
C TYR A 124 -16.41 3.21 6.34
N LEU A 125 -15.08 3.31 6.29
CA LEU A 125 -14.19 2.16 6.29
C LEU A 125 -14.19 1.42 7.64
N THR A 126 -14.47 2.14 8.75
CA THR A 126 -14.49 1.56 10.10
C THR A 126 -15.84 0.91 10.43
N HIS A 127 -16.95 1.51 9.99
CA HIS A 127 -18.30 1.16 10.46
C HIS A 127 -19.26 0.69 9.35
N GLY A 128 -18.84 0.68 8.08
CA GLY A 128 -19.68 0.24 6.97
C GLY A 128 -20.97 1.06 6.86
N ASP A 129 -22.12 0.41 6.86
CA ASP A 129 -23.43 1.08 6.71
C ASP A 129 -23.79 1.99 7.90
N ASP A 130 -23.24 1.73 9.09
CA ASP A 130 -23.50 2.49 10.33
C ASP A 130 -22.65 3.78 10.43
N TRP A 131 -21.87 4.09 9.40
CA TRP A 131 -20.91 5.20 9.44
C TRP A 131 -21.54 6.55 9.74
N ARG A 132 -22.77 6.81 9.26
CA ARG A 132 -23.44 8.09 9.48
C ARG A 132 -23.75 8.33 10.95
N THR A 133 -24.25 7.31 11.62
CA THR A 133 -24.59 7.36 13.05
C THR A 133 -23.33 7.69 13.85
N ASN A 134 -22.23 7.00 13.57
CA ASN A 134 -20.94 7.23 14.21
C ASN A 134 -20.37 8.63 13.91
N ALA A 135 -20.45 9.08 12.66
CA ALA A 135 -20.02 10.40 12.24
C ALA A 135 -20.82 11.53 12.92
N ILE A 136 -22.14 11.37 13.08
CA ILE A 136 -22.99 12.34 13.80
C ILE A 136 -22.60 12.40 15.28
N HIS A 137 -22.46 11.25 15.94
CA HIS A 137 -22.02 11.20 17.34
C HIS A 137 -20.64 11.86 17.54
N ASP A 138 -19.74 11.71 16.58
CA ASP A 138 -18.42 12.34 16.62
C ASP A 138 -18.52 13.88 16.53
N VAL A 139 -19.32 14.41 15.59
CA VAL A 139 -19.59 15.85 15.49
C VAL A 139 -20.20 16.41 16.77
N ASP A 140 -21.18 15.71 17.35
CA ASP A 140 -21.82 16.13 18.60
C ASP A 140 -20.82 16.15 19.77
N ARG A 141 -19.95 15.14 19.85
CA ARG A 141 -18.86 15.10 20.83
C ARG A 141 -17.88 16.25 20.66
N MET A 142 -17.47 16.57 19.42
CA MET A 142 -16.56 17.68 19.14
C MET A 142 -17.17 19.03 19.58
N ARG A 143 -18.46 19.24 19.31
CA ARG A 143 -19.19 20.43 19.74
C ARG A 143 -19.30 20.52 21.26
N ALA A 144 -19.68 19.42 21.92
CA ALA A 144 -19.80 19.38 23.38
C ALA A 144 -18.45 19.67 24.07
N HIS A 145 -17.37 19.07 23.57
CA HIS A 145 -16.02 19.32 24.07
C HIS A 145 -15.61 20.79 23.94
N TRP A 146 -15.93 21.42 22.81
CA TRP A 146 -15.65 22.84 22.61
C TRP A 146 -16.42 23.75 23.58
N MET A 147 -17.72 23.50 23.77
CA MET A 147 -18.56 24.26 24.71
C MET A 147 -18.02 24.19 26.14
N ALA A 148 -17.70 22.99 26.64
CA ALA A 148 -17.15 22.80 27.97
C ALA A 148 -15.82 23.57 28.18
N ARG A 149 -14.98 23.61 27.14
CA ARG A 149 -13.70 24.34 27.19
C ARG A 149 -13.89 25.86 27.17
N THR A 150 -14.89 26.37 26.44
CA THR A 150 -15.17 27.81 26.40
C THR A 150 -15.81 28.33 27.67
N GLU A 151 -16.68 27.54 28.31
CA GLU A 151 -17.31 27.91 29.58
C GLU A 151 -16.31 27.89 30.74
N GLY A 152 -15.42 26.89 30.80
CA GLY A 152 -14.36 26.81 31.81
C GLY A 152 -13.25 27.85 31.66
N ALA A 153 -13.10 28.47 30.48
CA ALA A 153 -12.14 29.56 30.25
C ALA A 153 -12.71 30.95 30.56
N ALA A 154 -14.03 31.07 30.75
CA ALA A 154 -14.72 32.31 31.08
C ALA A 154 -14.98 32.50 32.59
N ALA A 155 -14.63 31.49 33.41
CA ALA A 155 -14.70 31.49 34.87
C ALA A 155 -13.31 31.75 35.48
#